data_AF-A0A6J6C8Y7-F1
#
_entry.id   AF-A0A6J6C8Y7-F1
#
_cell.length_a   1.000
_cell.length_b   1.000
_cell.length_c   1.000
_cell.angle_alpha   90.00
_cell.angle_beta   90.00
_cell.angle_gamma   90.00
#
_symmetry.space_group_name_H-M   'P 1'
#
loop_
_entity.id
_entity.type
_entity.pdbx_description
1 polymer ?
#
loop_
_entity_poly.entity_id
_entity_poly.type
_entity_poly.pdbx_seq_one_letter_code
_entity_poly.pdbx_strand_id
1 'polypeptide(L)'
;MELPIDEDFQVGVISITWENDLVVVNIQAISQDDDLILDDLDSGPDLLIATLKINQVKGFCERAKTLVSAGRPACPFCGLPIDPMGHLCPRANGYRR
;
A
#
# COMPACT_ATOMS: atom_id res chain seq x y z
N MET A 1 16.48 -13.09 5.75
CA MET A 1 15.06 -12.91 5.42
C MET A 1 14.83 -13.71 4.17
N GLU A 2 14.36 -14.95 4.31
CA GLU A 2 13.69 -15.62 3.20
C GLU A 2 12.42 -14.81 2.95
N LEU A 3 12.32 -14.21 1.77
CA LEU A 3 11.06 -13.65 1.31
C LEU A 3 10.05 -14.81 1.21
N PRO A 4 8.77 -14.64 1.56
CA PRO A 4 7.77 -15.48 0.91
C PRO A 4 7.74 -15.02 -0.55
N ILE A 5 8.21 -15.86 -1.47
CA ILE A 5 8.32 -15.53 -2.90
C ILE A 5 7.05 -15.93 -3.66
N ASP A 6 6.13 -16.64 -3.01
CA ASP A 6 4.85 -17.02 -3.60
C ASP A 6 3.70 -16.25 -2.93
N GLU A 7 2.78 -15.76 -3.75
CA GLU A 7 1.56 -15.10 -3.30
C GLU A 7 0.56 -16.16 -2.77
N ASP A 8 0.01 -15.94 -1.59
CA ASP A 8 -1.06 -16.81 -1.07
C ASP A 8 -2.36 -16.57 -1.87
N PHE A 9 -2.68 -15.31 -2.16
CA PHE A 9 -3.80 -14.91 -3.02
C PHE A 9 -3.62 -13.50 -3.56
N GLN A 10 -4.27 -13.20 -4.68
CA GLN A 10 -4.36 -11.84 -5.22
C GLN A 10 -5.50 -11.08 -4.55
N VAL A 11 -5.22 -9.90 -3.99
CA VAL A 11 -6.22 -9.05 -3.33
C VAL A 11 -7.20 -8.44 -4.34
N GLY A 12 -8.50 -8.57 -4.07
CA GLY A 12 -9.59 -7.91 -4.80
C GLY A 12 -10.16 -6.73 -4.02
N VAL A 13 -10.79 -7.02 -2.87
CA VAL A 13 -11.53 -6.03 -2.08
C VAL A 13 -10.81 -5.76 -0.76
N ILE A 14 -10.67 -4.47 -0.41
CA ILE A 14 -10.20 -4.04 0.91
C ILE A 14 -11.29 -3.18 1.54
N SER A 15 -11.75 -3.56 2.74
CA SER A 15 -12.66 -2.75 3.54
C SER A 15 -12.03 -2.36 4.87
N ILE A 16 -12.37 -1.17 5.34
CA ILE A 16 -11.90 -0.65 6.63
C ILE A 16 -13.12 -0.20 7.41
N THR A 17 -13.27 -0.75 8.61
CA THR A 17 -14.36 -0.42 9.53
C THR A 17 -13.78 0.01 10.88
N TRP A 18 -14.51 0.87 11.58
CA TRP A 18 -14.16 1.29 12.93
C TRP A 18 -15.24 0.79 13.90
N GLU A 19 -14.82 0.04 14.92
CA GLU A 19 -15.69 -0.49 15.95
C GLU A 19 -15.06 -0.21 17.31
N ASN A 20 -15.73 0.63 18.11
CA ASN A 20 -15.28 1.11 19.41
C ASN A 20 -13.89 1.76 19.34
N ASP A 21 -12.84 1.09 19.84
CA ASP A 21 -11.44 1.56 19.84
C ASP A 21 -10.54 0.77 18.86
N LEU A 22 -11.16 -0.09 18.04
CA LEU A 22 -10.50 -0.99 17.11
C LEU A 22 -10.81 -0.59 15.67
N VAL A 23 -9.79 -0.70 14.82
CA VAL A 23 -9.91 -0.59 13.38
C VAL A 23 -9.82 -2.00 12.82
N VAL A 24 -10.83 -2.42 12.07
CA VAL A 24 -10.90 -3.73 11.42
C VAL A 24 -10.66 -3.52 9.94
N VAL A 25 -9.64 -4.19 9.41
CA VAL A 25 -9.31 -4.18 7.99
C VAL A 25 -9.56 -5.57 7.43
N ASN A 26 -10.47 -5.68 6.47
CA ASN A 26 -10.73 -6.92 5.75
C ASN A 26 -10.06 -6.84 4.39
N ILE A 27 -9.31 -7.87 4.04
CA ILE A 27 -8.60 -8.01 2.77
C ILE A 27 -9.05 -9.33 2.16
N GLN A 28 -9.86 -9.24 1.11
CA GLN A 28 -10.44 -10.38 0.41
C GLN A 28 -9.67 -10.65 -0.87
N ALA A 29 -9.49 -11.93 -1.21
CA ALA A 29 -9.01 -12.35 -2.50
C ALA A 29 -9.95 -11.90 -3.63
N ILE A 30 -9.41 -11.81 -4.84
CA ILE A 30 -10.20 -11.50 -6.03
C ILE A 30 -11.26 -12.58 -6.28
N SER A 31 -12.49 -12.14 -6.51
CA SER A 31 -13.65 -13.00 -6.76
C SER A 31 -14.40 -12.54 -8.02
N GLN A 32 -15.41 -13.31 -8.45
CA GLN A 32 -16.30 -12.89 -9.54
C GLN A 32 -17.15 -11.67 -9.16
N ASP A 33 -17.43 -11.53 -7.86
CA ASP A 33 -18.16 -10.40 -7.30
C ASP A 33 -17.19 -9.41 -6.63
N ASP A 34 -17.52 -8.13 -6.69
CA ASP A 34 -16.75 -7.03 -6.08
C ASP A 34 -17.24 -6.72 -4.65
N ASP A 35 -18.26 -7.44 -4.18
CA ASP A 35 -18.79 -7.32 -2.83
C ASP A 35 -17.92 -8.05 -1.79
N LEU A 36 -17.86 -7.47 -0.58
CA LEU A 36 -17.20 -8.09 0.57
C LEU A 36 -18.11 -9.17 1.17
N ILE A 37 -17.62 -10.40 1.22
CA ILE A 37 -18.37 -11.58 1.71
C ILE A 37 -17.83 -11.95 3.09
N LEU A 38 -18.53 -11.53 4.14
CA LEU A 38 -18.15 -11.85 5.54
C LEU A 38 -18.89 -13.07 6.11
N ASP A 39 -20.02 -13.44 5.51
CA ASP A 39 -20.96 -14.39 6.10
C ASP A 39 -20.69 -15.86 5.71
N ASP A 40 -19.81 -16.10 4.72
CA ASP A 40 -19.46 -17.42 4.22
C ASP A 40 -17.94 -17.62 4.19
N LEU A 41 -17.33 -17.72 5.37
CA LEU A 41 -15.87 -17.87 5.52
C LEU A 41 -15.36 -19.26 5.07
N ASP A 42 -16.25 -20.26 4.98
CA ASP A 42 -15.86 -21.64 4.65
C ASP A 42 -15.92 -21.92 3.13
N SER A 43 -16.80 -21.24 2.39
CA SER A 43 -16.92 -21.39 0.92
C SER A 43 -16.63 -20.11 0.13
N GLY A 44 -16.37 -18.99 0.81
CA GLY A 44 -16.02 -17.71 0.22
C GLY A 44 -14.55 -17.62 -0.23
N PRO A 45 -14.19 -16.52 -0.92
CA PRO A 45 -12.81 -16.22 -1.26
C PRO A 45 -11.95 -16.05 0.00
N ASP A 46 -10.63 -16.26 -0.12
CA ASP A 46 -9.72 -16.10 1.01
C ASP A 46 -9.84 -14.71 1.64
N LEU A 47 -9.97 -14.66 2.97
CA LEU A 47 -10.21 -13.44 3.72
C LEU A 47 -9.20 -13.30 4.86
N LEU A 48 -8.46 -12.20 4.84
CA LEU A 48 -7.61 -11.78 5.95
C LEU A 48 -8.29 -10.65 6.72
N ILE A 49 -8.52 -10.86 8.02
CA ILE A 49 -9.10 -9.88 8.93
C ILE A 49 -8.03 -9.41 9.92
N ALA A 50 -7.61 -8.16 9.80
CA ALA A 50 -6.67 -7.52 10.71
C ALA A 50 -7.39 -6.58 11.68
N THR A 51 -7.31 -6.88 12.97
CA THR A 51 -7.85 -6.00 14.03
C THR A 51 -6.72 -5.23 14.69
N LEU A 52 -6.79 -3.90 14.64
CA LEU A 52 -5.72 -2.99 15.05
C LEU A 52 -6.25 -1.99 16.08
N LYS A 53 -5.42 -1.61 17.05
CA LYS A 53 -5.76 -0.50 17.95
C LYS A 53 -5.65 0.83 17.22
N ILE A 54 -6.52 1.78 17.54
CA ILE A 54 -6.52 3.10 16.91
C ILE A 54 -5.17 3.84 17.01
N ASN A 55 -4.42 3.64 18.10
CA ASN A 55 -3.09 4.24 18.27
C ASN A 55 -2.04 3.63 17.31
N GLN A 56 -2.12 2.35 16.99
CA GLN A 56 -1.24 1.69 16.02
C GLN A 56 -1.52 2.23 14.61
N VAL A 57 -2.79 2.38 14.25
CA VAL A 57 -3.20 2.94 12.96
C VAL A 57 -2.72 4.39 12.81
N LYS A 58 -2.88 5.22 13.84
CA LYS A 58 -2.35 6.60 13.84
C LYS A 58 -0.84 6.63 13.59
N GLY A 59 -0.07 5.82 14.32
CA GLY A 59 1.38 5.74 14.13
C GLY A 59 1.77 5.25 12.73
N PHE A 60 1.04 4.28 12.17
CA PHE A 60 1.24 3.84 10.79
C PHE A 60 0.99 4.98 9.80
N CYS A 61 -0.13 5.71 9.93
CA CYS A 61 -0.46 6.82 9.04
C CYS A 61 0.59 7.94 9.08
N GLU A 62 1.09 8.30 10.26
CA GLU A 62 2.15 9.31 10.39
C GLU A 62 3.44 8.88 9.69
N ARG A 63 3.90 7.65 9.95
CA ARG A 63 5.11 7.11 9.31
C ARG A 63 4.95 6.96 7.80
N ALA A 64 3.79 6.49 7.34
CA ALA A 64 3.49 6.35 5.92
C ALA A 64 3.50 7.72 5.22
N LYS A 65 2.92 8.76 5.84
CA LYS A 65 2.98 10.13 5.33
C LYS A 65 4.41 10.61 5.23
N THR A 66 5.23 10.44 6.26
CA THR A 66 6.66 10.81 6.21
C THR A 66 7.36 10.12 5.04
N LEU A 67 7.14 8.82 4.87
CA LEU A 67 7.78 8.04 3.81
C LEU A 67 7.33 8.45 2.41
N VAL A 68 6.03 8.63 2.19
CA VAL A 68 5.48 9.09 0.89
C VAL A 68 5.94 10.53 0.60
N SER A 69 5.94 11.40 1.61
CA SER A 69 6.35 12.81 1.48
C SER A 69 7.83 13.00 1.24
N ALA A 70 8.68 12.04 1.67
CA ALA A 70 10.10 12.06 1.37
C ALA A 70 10.34 12.07 -0.15
N GLY A 71 9.38 11.54 -0.92
CA GLY A 71 9.33 11.65 -2.37
C GLY A 71 10.60 11.16 -3.05
N ARG A 72 10.69 11.40 -4.36
CA ARG A 72 11.96 11.31 -5.07
C ARG A 72 12.62 12.69 -5.02
N PRO A 73 13.95 12.78 -4.85
CA PRO A 73 14.62 14.07 -4.87
C PRO A 73 14.31 14.79 -6.19
N ALA A 74 13.97 16.07 -6.11
CA ALA A 74 13.71 16.88 -7.29
C ALA A 74 15.02 17.16 -8.03
N CYS A 75 15.00 17.06 -9.35
CA CYS A 75 16.11 17.43 -10.20
C CYS A 75 16.43 18.93 -10.03
N PRO A 76 17.67 19.32 -9.71
CA PRO A 76 18.00 20.73 -9.44
C PRO A 76 17.86 21.64 -10.66
N PHE A 77 17.76 21.05 -11.87
CA PHE A 77 17.62 21.81 -13.12
C PHE A 77 16.16 21.98 -13.55
N CYS A 78 15.36 20.91 -13.54
CA CYS A 78 13.99 20.91 -14.06
C CYS A 78 12.88 20.76 -13.01
N GLY A 79 13.23 20.43 -11.75
CA GLY A 79 12.26 20.22 -10.67
C GLY A 79 11.49 18.89 -10.74
N LEU A 80 11.71 18.08 -11.77
CA LEU A 80 11.06 16.77 -11.90
C LEU A 80 11.68 15.72 -10.96
N PRO A 81 10.92 14.71 -10.51
CA PRO A 81 11.43 13.69 -9.60
C PRO A 81 12.53 12.82 -10.25
N ILE A 82 13.61 12.55 -9.51
CA ILE A 82 14.70 11.66 -9.94
C ILE A 82 14.34 10.20 -9.64
N ASP A 83 14.33 9.35 -10.68
CA ASP A 83 14.16 7.90 -10.50
C ASP A 83 15.41 7.26 -9.86
N PRO A 84 15.26 6.19 -9.06
CA PRO A 84 16.40 5.44 -8.54
C PRO A 84 17.42 4.99 -9.59
N MET A 85 17.02 4.74 -10.84
CA MET A 85 17.93 4.37 -11.95
C MET A 85 18.60 5.58 -12.63
N GLY A 86 18.37 6.80 -12.12
CA GLY A 86 18.84 8.06 -12.68
C GLY A 86 17.75 8.81 -13.45
N HIS A 87 18.01 10.09 -13.74
CA HIS A 87 17.05 10.96 -14.41
C HIS A 87 17.65 11.60 -15.67
N LEU A 88 16.97 11.48 -16.81
CA LEU A 88 17.34 12.17 -18.03
C LEU A 88 16.76 13.59 -18.01
N CYS A 89 17.55 14.56 -17.54
CA CYS A 89 17.09 15.94 -17.45
C CYS A 89 17.08 16.64 -18.83
N PRO A 90 15.91 17.12 -19.32
CA PRO A 90 15.85 17.88 -20.57
C PRO A 90 16.63 19.20 -20.51
N ARG A 91 16.75 19.82 -19.33
CA ARG A 91 17.49 21.08 -19.11
C ARG A 91 19.00 20.90 -18.96
N ALA A 92 19.48 19.69 -18.70
CA ALA A 92 20.91 19.39 -18.59
C ALA A 92 21.47 18.73 -19.85
N ASN A 93 20.77 18.82 -21.01
CA ASN A 93 21.13 18.15 -22.25
C ASN A 93 21.44 16.64 -22.07
N GLY A 94 20.69 15.96 -21.18
CA GLY A 94 20.84 14.52 -20.95
C GLY A 94 21.99 14.08 -20.05
N TYR A 95 22.66 14.99 -19.33
CA TYR A 95 23.70 14.62 -18.37
C TYR A 95 23.15 13.73 -17.24
N ARG A 96 23.73 12.54 -17.06
CA ARG A 96 23.42 11.59 -15.96
C ARG A 96 24.38 11.85 -14.80
N ARG A 97 23.86 12.05 -13.60
CA ARG A 97 24.64 12.03 -12.36
C ARG A 97 23.93 11.19 -11.33
#